data_AF-A0AAN6VXF9-F1
#
_entry.id   AF-A0AAN6VXF9-F1
#
_cell.length_a   1.000
_cell.length_b   1.000
_cell.length_c   1.000
_cell.angle_alpha   90.00
_cell.angle_beta   90.00
_cell.angle_gamma   90.00
#
_symmetry.space_group_name_H-M   'P 1'
#
loop_
_entity.id
_entity.type
_entity.pdbx_description
1 polymer ?
#
loop_
_entity_poly.entity_id
_entity_poly.type
_entity_poly.pdbx_seq_one_letter_code
_entity_poly.pdbx_strand_id
1 'polypeptide(L)'
;MSTTHPHTYPHPDYEAAHQETYERAPRRPIVPIPLPPGVRQSDFDLAISEFISIVGVESVFVKEGLSDYIDPYDVHEDDPSQRKVPSAAVC
;
A
#
# COMPACT_ATOMS: atom_id res chain seq x y z
N MET A 1 7.77 -8.56 -4.58
CA MET A 1 6.79 -7.55 -4.14
C MET A 1 6.58 -6.60 -5.29
N SER A 2 5.33 -6.28 -5.62
CA SER A 2 5.04 -5.30 -6.66
C SER A 2 4.96 -3.90 -6.04
N THR A 3 5.58 -2.93 -6.72
CA THR A 3 5.47 -1.50 -6.41
C THR A 3 4.55 -0.79 -7.40
N THR A 4 3.81 -1.54 -8.22
CA THR A 4 3.00 -1.02 -9.30
C THR A 4 1.65 -1.71 -9.31
N HIS A 5 0.58 -0.92 -9.26
CA HIS A 5 -0.77 -1.45 -9.34
C HIS A 5 -1.16 -1.79 -10.78
N PRO A 6 -1.75 -2.96 -11.04
CA PRO A 6 -2.43 -3.21 -12.29
C PRO A 6 -3.67 -2.33 -12.40
N HIS A 7 -4.18 -2.14 -13.61
CA HIS A 7 -5.45 -1.45 -13.82
C HIS A 7 -6.56 -2.14 -13.01
N THR A 8 -7.28 -1.36 -12.22
CA THR A 8 -8.38 -1.85 -11.37
C THR A 8 -9.64 -2.05 -12.21
N TYR A 9 -9.87 -1.16 -13.18
CA TYR A 9 -11.10 -1.15 -13.98
C TYR A 9 -10.82 -1.39 -15.47
N PRO A 10 -11.71 -2.12 -16.16
CA PRO A 10 -11.61 -2.32 -17.61
C PRO A 10 -12.04 -1.07 -18.41
N HIS A 11 -12.75 -0.13 -17.78
CA HIS A 11 -13.23 1.10 -18.41
C HIS A 11 -12.22 2.24 -18.15
N PRO A 12 -11.68 2.89 -19.20
CA PRO A 12 -10.62 3.88 -19.04
C PRO A 12 -10.99 5.10 -18.20
N ASP A 13 -12.25 5.54 -18.25
CA ASP A 13 -12.76 6.66 -17.47
C ASP A 13 -12.83 6.35 -15.98
N TYR A 14 -13.17 5.11 -15.62
CA TYR A 14 -13.20 4.68 -14.21
C TYR A 14 -11.80 4.49 -13.66
N GLU A 15 -10.90 3.94 -14.46
CA GLU A 15 -9.48 3.84 -14.11
C GLU A 15 -8.87 5.23 -13.88
N ALA A 16 -9.15 6.19 -14.77
CA ALA A 16 -8.65 7.56 -14.63
C ALA A 16 -9.19 8.23 -13.34
N ALA A 17 -10.48 8.07 -13.03
CA ALA A 17 -11.06 8.60 -11.81
C ALA A 17 -10.48 7.96 -10.53
N HIS A 18 -10.19 6.65 -10.59
CA HIS A 18 -9.52 5.93 -9.50
C HIS A 18 -8.11 6.49 -9.28
N GLN A 19 -7.31 6.58 -10.35
CA GLN A 19 -5.96 7.13 -10.28
C GLN A 19 -5.96 8.57 -9.73
N GLU A 20 -6.84 9.45 -10.22
CA GLU A 20 -6.95 10.83 -9.71
C GLU A 20 -7.28 10.88 -8.20
N THR A 21 -8.11 9.95 -7.72
CA THR A 21 -8.49 9.87 -6.31
C THR A 21 -7.29 9.48 -5.43
N TYR A 22 -6.55 8.45 -5.83
CA TYR A 22 -5.44 7.92 -5.03
C TYR A 22 -4.08 8.60 -5.28
N GLU A 23 -3.93 9.37 -6.36
CA GLU A 23 -2.75 10.23 -6.63
C GLU A 23 -2.46 11.25 -5.50
N ARG A 24 -3.44 11.53 -4.63
CA ARG A 24 -3.24 12.38 -3.46
C ARG A 24 -2.49 11.68 -2.32
N ALA A 25 -2.72 10.38 -2.10
CA ALA A 25 -2.07 9.63 -1.02
C ALA A 25 -0.51 9.62 -1.10
N PRO A 26 0.12 9.54 -2.29
CA PRO A 26 1.57 9.72 -2.47
C PRO A 26 2.14 11.09 -2.08
N ARG A 27 1.32 12.15 -1.97
CA ARG A 27 1.82 13.52 -1.71
C ARG A 27 2.51 13.65 -0.34
N ARG A 28 2.26 12.71 0.57
CA ARG A 28 2.97 12.59 1.85
C ARG A 28 3.64 11.22 1.95
N PRO A 29 4.95 11.13 1.62
CA PRO A 29 5.67 9.88 1.55
C PRO A 29 5.50 9.06 2.84
N ILE A 30 5.21 7.78 2.70
CA ILE A 30 5.14 6.85 3.82
C ILE A 30 6.57 6.43 4.14
N VAL A 31 7.23 7.19 5.01
CA VAL A 31 8.61 6.89 5.39
C VAL A 31 8.74 6.98 6.92
N PRO A 32 9.14 5.89 7.61
CA PRO A 32 9.37 4.52 7.12
C PRO A 32 8.07 3.70 6.96
N ILE A 33 8.15 2.53 6.32
CA ILE A 33 7.05 1.55 6.27
C ILE A 33 6.61 1.25 7.71
N PRO A 34 5.32 1.41 8.06
CA PRO A 34 4.86 1.04 9.39
C PRO A 34 5.00 -0.48 9.52
N LEU A 35 5.90 -0.94 10.38
CA LEU A 35 5.95 -2.35 10.76
C LEU A 35 4.78 -2.65 11.70
N PRO A 36 4.24 -3.89 11.68
CA PRO A 36 3.30 -4.30 12.70
C PRO A 36 3.93 -4.15 14.10
N PRO A 37 3.15 -3.84 15.14
CA PRO A 37 3.68 -3.63 16.49
C PRO A 37 4.52 -4.82 16.97
N GLY A 38 5.76 -4.55 17.39
CA GLY A 38 6.68 -5.57 17.91
C GLY A 38 7.36 -6.45 16.84
N VAL A 39 7.15 -6.18 15.55
CA VAL A 39 7.76 -6.95 14.46
C VAL A 39 9.06 -6.28 14.00
N ARG A 40 10.12 -7.08 13.84
CA ARG A 40 11.38 -6.63 13.24
C ARG A 40 11.27 -6.67 11.73
N GLN A 41 12.04 -5.83 11.05
CA GLN A 41 12.10 -5.80 9.58
C GLN A 41 12.39 -7.19 8.98
N SER A 42 13.34 -7.94 9.56
CA SER A 42 13.69 -9.28 9.09
C SER A 42 12.52 -10.28 9.16
N ASP A 43 11.72 -10.19 10.22
CA ASP A 43 10.58 -11.09 10.42
C ASP A 43 9.45 -10.70 9.45
N PHE A 44 9.28 -9.40 9.20
CA PHE A 44 8.35 -8.89 8.19
C PHE A 44 8.76 -9.32 6.77
N ASP A 45 10.02 -9.18 6.40
CA ASP A 45 10.54 -9.55 5.07
C ASP A 45 10.38 -11.06 4.80
N LEU A 46 10.57 -11.89 5.84
CA LEU A 46 10.30 -13.33 5.77
C LEU A 46 8.82 -13.61 5.52
N ALA A 47 7.92 -12.97 6.29
CA ALA A 47 6.48 -13.14 6.11
C ALA A 47 6.01 -12.70 4.71
N ILE A 48 6.53 -11.59 4.18
CA ILE A 48 6.24 -11.14 2.81
C ILE A 48 6.69 -12.18 1.79
N SER A 49 7.87 -12.78 1.97
CA SER A 49 8.37 -13.83 1.09
C SER A 49 7.49 -15.07 1.11
N GLU A 50 6.98 -15.46 2.30
CA GLU A 50 6.02 -16.55 2.45
C GLU A 50 4.70 -16.24 1.74
N PHE A 51 4.13 -15.04 1.91
CA PHE A 51 2.92 -14.65 1.19
C PHE A 51 3.11 -14.69 -0.31
N ILE A 52 4.22 -14.13 -0.83
CA ILE A 52 4.55 -14.17 -2.26
C ILE A 52 4.61 -15.61 -2.78
N SER A 53 5.14 -16.55 -1.98
CA SER A 53 5.22 -17.97 -2.38
C SER A 53 3.86 -18.65 -2.54
N ILE A 54 2.83 -18.14 -1.86
CA ILE A 54 1.48 -18.70 -1.83
C ILE A 54 0.60 -18.06 -2.90
N VAL A 55 0.55 -16.72 -2.93
CA VAL A 55 -0.40 -15.96 -3.78
C VAL A 55 0.25 -15.40 -5.05
N GLY A 56 1.58 -15.41 -5.14
CA GLY A 56 2.32 -14.82 -6.24
C GLY A 56 2.75 -13.37 -5.96
N VAL A 57 3.73 -12.91 -6.74
CA VAL A 57 4.38 -11.61 -6.51
C VAL A 57 3.50 -10.41 -6.81
N GLU A 58 2.55 -10.56 -7.73
CA GLU A 58 1.59 -9.53 -8.15
C GLU A 58 0.45 -9.32 -7.15
N SER A 59 0.31 -10.25 -6.21
CA SER A 59 -0.73 -10.25 -5.17
C SER A 59 -0.24 -9.72 -3.83
N VAL A 60 1.03 -9.29 -3.72
CA VAL A 60 1.60 -8.77 -2.47
C VAL A 60 2.18 -7.39 -2.67
N PHE A 61 1.56 -6.42 -2.02
CA PHE A 61 1.89 -5.00 -2.14
C PHE A 61 2.47 -4.44 -0.85
N VAL A 62 3.50 -3.62 -1.00
CA VAL A 62 4.18 -2.87 0.08
C VAL A 62 4.63 -1.51 -0.45
N LYS A 63 5.01 -0.59 0.46
CA LYS A 63 5.52 0.75 0.11
C LYS A 63 4.57 1.51 -0.83
N GLU A 64 5.04 1.91 -2.02
CA GLU A 64 4.28 2.64 -3.04
C GLU A 64 3.10 1.81 -3.58
N GLY A 65 3.17 0.47 -3.51
CA GLY A 65 2.03 -0.39 -3.79
C GLY A 65 0.93 -0.34 -2.73
N LEU A 66 1.01 0.53 -1.72
CA LEU A 66 -0.06 0.73 -0.73
C LEU A 66 -0.86 1.99 -1.00
N SER A 67 -0.57 2.73 -2.06
CA SER A 67 -1.26 3.99 -2.37
C SER A 67 -2.78 3.83 -2.43
N ASP A 68 -3.26 2.73 -3.02
CA ASP A 68 -4.69 2.43 -3.16
C ASP A 68 -5.32 1.91 -1.86
N TYR A 69 -4.51 1.59 -0.85
CA TYR A 69 -4.92 1.05 0.45
C TYR A 69 -4.87 2.08 1.58
N ILE A 70 -4.58 3.33 1.24
CA ILE A 70 -4.58 4.46 2.17
C ILE A 70 -5.79 5.30 1.88
N ASP A 71 -6.45 5.77 2.94
CA ASP A 71 -7.59 6.66 2.81
C ASP A 71 -7.16 7.94 2.04
N PRO A 72 -7.69 8.18 0.82
CA PRO A 72 -7.32 9.33 0.00
C PRO A 72 -7.81 10.66 0.61
N TYR A 73 -8.62 10.59 1.67
CA TYR A 73 -9.17 11.72 2.42
C TYR A 73 -8.82 11.65 3.91
N ASP A 74 -7.72 10.99 4.29
CA ASP A 74 -7.26 10.92 5.69
C ASP A 74 -7.09 12.34 6.28
N VAL A 75 -7.93 12.66 7.27
CA VAL A 75 -7.88 13.95 7.96
C VAL A 75 -6.64 14.12 8.85
N HIS A 76 -5.91 13.03 9.09
CA HIS A 76 -4.68 12.98 9.87
C HIS A 76 -3.44 12.83 8.99
N GLU A 77 -3.50 13.18 7.70
CA GLU A 77 -2.35 13.10 6.80
C GLU A 77 -1.10 13.87 7.31
N ASP A 78 -1.31 14.91 8.13
CA ASP A 78 -0.28 15.73 8.80
C ASP A 78 0.20 15.17 10.14
N ASP A 79 -0.51 14.21 10.74
CA ASP A 79 -0.23 13.66 12.06
C ASP A 79 0.16 12.18 11.96
N PRO A 80 1.47 11.86 11.90
CA PRO A 80 1.95 10.49 11.80
C PRO A 80 1.49 9.57 12.94
N SER A 81 1.10 10.11 14.10
CA SER A 81 0.65 9.31 15.24
C SER A 81 -0.79 8.84 15.11
N GLN A 82 -1.58 9.50 14.26
CA GLN A 82 -3.00 9.20 14.00
C GLN A 82 -3.25 8.69 12.59
N ARG A 83 -2.34 8.96 11.64
CA ARG A 83 -2.40 8.49 10.26
C ARG A 83 -2.45 6.96 10.23
N LYS A 84 -3.44 6.42 9.52
CA LYS A 84 -3.61 4.96 9.39
C LYS A 84 -2.98 4.50 8.10
N VAL A 85 -1.88 3.76 8.21
CA VAL A 85 -1.16 3.23 7.05
C VAL A 85 -0.95 1.72 7.22
N PRO A 86 -1.36 0.89 6.26
CA PRO A 86 -1.10 -0.55 6.30
C PRO A 86 0.39 -0.86 6.15
N SER A 87 0.83 -1.99 6.70
CA SER A 87 2.20 -2.49 6.49
C SER A 87 2.37 -3.19 5.13
N ALA A 88 1.33 -3.91 4.70
CA ALA A 88 1.26 -4.66 3.45
C ALA A 88 -0.21 -4.93 3.08
N ALA A 89 -0.46 -5.26 1.81
CA ALA A 89 -1.73 -5.79 1.33
C ALA A 89 -1.50 -7.10 0.56
N VAL A 90 -2.40 -8.07 0.74
CA VAL A 90 -2.34 -9.40 0.13
C VAL A 90 -3.70 -9.71 -0.51
N CYS A 91 -3.72 -10.07 -1.80
CA CYS A 91 -4.92 -10.17 -2.65
C CYS A 91 -5.07 -11.52 -3.33
#